data_AF-A0A1M6P7K7-F1
#
_entry.id   AF-A0A1M6P7K7-F1
#
_cell.length_a   1.000
_cell.length_b   1.000
_cell.length_c   1.000
_cell.angle_alpha   90.00
_cell.angle_beta   90.00
_cell.angle_gamma   90.00
#
_symmetry.space_group_name_H-M   'P 1'
#
loop_
_entity.id
_entity.type
_entity.pdbx_description
1 polymer ?
#
loop_
_entity_poly.entity_id
_entity_poly.type
_entity_poly.pdbx_seq_one_letter_code
_entity_poly.pdbx_strand_id
1 'polypeptide(L)'
;MKKLFFLILTIAIVACSSDTKSDHDTVRELAKKDIIEKLDLPKGTEFSDESVELTTNPADGDGPNVEYIVKVTVKSQDQSGSEVVKVHKMHYKKKADAEAAKDQFELTFFE
;
A
#
# COMPACT_ATOMS: atom_id res chain seq x y z
N MET A 1 10.68 38.19 32.86
CA MET A 1 11.54 38.08 31.66
C MET A 1 12.22 36.71 31.63
N LYS A 2 11.79 35.82 30.73
CA LYS A 2 12.64 34.98 29.87
C LYS A 2 11.69 34.11 29.05
N LYS A 3 11.61 34.45 27.77
CA LYS A 3 10.75 33.85 26.76
C LYS A 3 11.31 32.46 26.46
N LEU A 4 10.54 31.41 26.71
CA LEU A 4 10.87 30.09 26.19
C LEU A 4 10.44 30.07 24.73
N PHE A 5 11.42 30.14 23.84
CA PHE A 5 11.22 30.02 22.40
C PHE A 5 10.66 28.63 22.08
N PHE A 6 9.40 28.58 21.66
CA PHE A 6 8.87 27.44 20.91
C PHE A 6 9.52 27.47 19.53
N LEU A 7 10.60 26.71 19.37
CA LEU A 7 11.21 26.46 18.08
C LEU A 7 10.34 25.44 17.34
N ILE A 8 9.27 25.93 16.71
CA ILE A 8 8.49 25.14 15.75
C ILE A 8 9.40 24.94 14.54
N LEU A 9 10.11 23.82 14.53
CA LEU A 9 10.81 23.33 13.36
C LEU A 9 9.73 22.84 12.36
N THR A 10 9.16 23.77 11.60
CA THR A 10 8.40 23.44 10.39
C THR A 10 9.38 22.84 9.40
N ILE A 11 9.53 21.52 9.46
CA ILE A 11 10.09 20.75 8.37
C ILE A 11 9.07 20.91 7.23
N ALA A 12 9.36 21.85 6.33
CA ALA A 12 8.72 21.93 5.04
C ALA A 12 9.01 20.60 4.34
N ILE A 13 8.04 19.69 4.40
CA ILE A 13 8.05 18.48 3.59
C ILE A 13 8.00 18.99 2.16
N VAL A 14 9.12 18.84 1.49
CA VAL A 14 9.33 19.25 0.11
C VAL A 14 8.29 18.50 -0.72
N ALA A 15 7.22 19.19 -1.09
CA ALA A 15 6.28 18.71 -2.08
C ALA A 15 7.01 18.70 -3.43
N CYS A 16 7.73 17.62 -3.72
CA CYS A 16 8.07 17.27 -5.09
C CYS A 16 6.78 16.86 -5.80
N SER A 17 6.05 17.88 -6.24
CA SER A 17 4.97 17.79 -7.20
C SER A 17 5.55 17.29 -8.53
N SER A 18 5.24 16.05 -8.88
CA SER A 18 5.14 15.63 -10.28
C SER A 18 3.89 14.77 -10.39
N ASP A 19 3.06 15.04 -11.40
CA ASP A 19 1.81 14.33 -11.74
C ASP A 19 2.06 12.88 -12.21
N THR A 20 2.84 12.12 -11.45
CA THR A 20 2.97 10.67 -11.56
C THR A 20 2.42 10.08 -10.28
N LYS A 21 1.41 9.20 -10.37
CA LYS A 21 0.97 8.41 -9.21
C LYS A 21 2.22 7.75 -8.62
N SER A 22 2.44 7.93 -7.32
CA SER A 22 3.59 7.34 -6.67
C SER A 22 3.54 5.81 -6.85
N ASP A 23 4.70 5.14 -6.88
CA ASP A 23 4.75 3.67 -6.91
C ASP A 23 3.87 3.06 -5.80
N HIS A 24 3.81 3.72 -4.64
CA HIS A 24 2.97 3.34 -3.51
C HIS A 24 1.48 3.36 -3.86
N ASP A 25 1.00 4.41 -4.54
CA ASP A 25 -0.41 4.49 -4.94
C ASP A 25 -0.75 3.42 -5.98
N THR A 26 0.17 3.16 -6.89
CA THR A 26 -0.01 2.11 -7.92
C THR A 26 -0.07 0.72 -7.30
N VAL A 27 0.86 0.40 -6.40
CA VAL A 27 0.90 -0.88 -5.67
C VAL A 27 -0.33 -1.02 -4.76
N ARG A 28 -0.77 0.05 -4.10
CA ARG A 28 -1.99 0.04 -3.28
C ARG A 28 -3.23 -0.32 -4.11
N GLU A 29 -3.42 0.33 -5.25
CA GLU A 29 -4.56 0.07 -6.13
C GLU A 29 -4.49 -1.32 -6.79
N LEU A 30 -3.28 -1.82 -7.06
CA LEU A 30 -3.08 -3.19 -7.51
C LEU A 30 -3.45 -4.20 -6.42
N ALA A 31 -2.99 -4.00 -5.19
CA ALA A 31 -3.32 -4.87 -4.06
C ALA A 31 -4.83 -4.93 -3.76
N LYS A 32 -5.54 -3.80 -3.87
CA LYS A 32 -7.01 -3.76 -3.74
C LYS A 32 -7.72 -4.59 -4.81
N LYS A 33 -7.17 -4.69 -6.03
CA LYS A 33 -7.74 -5.52 -7.10
C LYS A 33 -7.40 -6.99 -6.88
N ASP A 34 -6.13 -7.29 -6.64
CA ASP A 34 -5.65 -8.65 -6.46
C ASP A 34 -6.30 -9.32 -5.25
N ILE A 35 -6.52 -8.62 -4.14
CA ILE A 35 -7.17 -9.20 -2.95
C ILE A 35 -8.63 -9.59 -3.23
N ILE A 36 -9.36 -8.80 -4.04
CA ILE A 36 -10.73 -9.10 -4.46
C ILE A 36 -10.73 -10.39 -5.28
N GLU A 37 -9.80 -10.51 -6.23
CA GLU A 37 -9.68 -11.70 -7.08
C GLU A 37 -9.21 -12.93 -6.29
N LYS A 38 -8.21 -12.80 -5.43
CA LYS A 38 -7.61 -13.93 -4.67
C LYS A 38 -8.55 -14.52 -3.64
N LEU A 39 -9.42 -13.71 -3.05
CA LEU A 39 -10.38 -14.15 -2.04
C LEU A 39 -11.81 -14.32 -2.60
N ASP A 40 -11.99 -14.15 -3.92
CA ASP A 40 -13.31 -14.16 -4.58
C ASP A 40 -14.33 -13.25 -3.87
N LEU A 41 -13.90 -12.04 -3.53
CA LEU A 41 -14.75 -11.09 -2.83
C LEU A 41 -15.86 -10.59 -3.76
N PRO A 42 -17.04 -10.24 -3.21
CA PRO A 42 -18.15 -9.74 -4.00
C PRO A 42 -17.77 -8.55 -4.89
N LYS A 43 -18.35 -8.51 -6.09
CA LYS A 43 -18.17 -7.35 -6.98
C LYS A 43 -18.65 -6.07 -6.28
N GLY A 44 -17.83 -5.03 -6.34
CA GLY A 44 -18.12 -3.75 -5.67
C GLY A 44 -17.61 -3.69 -4.22
N THR A 45 -16.82 -4.66 -3.75
CA THR A 45 -16.05 -4.48 -2.51
C THR A 45 -15.13 -3.26 -2.65
N GLU A 46 -15.27 -2.31 -1.72
CA GLU A 46 -14.46 -1.12 -1.63
C GLU A 46 -13.54 -1.21 -0.41
N PHE A 47 -12.31 -0.73 -0.56
CA PHE A 47 -11.30 -0.67 0.50
C PHE A 47 -11.01 0.79 0.83
N SER A 48 -11.10 1.14 2.12
CA SER A 48 -10.62 2.43 2.60
C SER A 48 -9.08 2.46 2.62
N ASP A 49 -8.48 3.64 2.57
CA ASP A 49 -7.02 3.73 2.63
C ASP A 49 -6.45 3.24 3.97
N GLU A 50 -7.20 3.36 5.06
CA GLU A 50 -6.85 2.81 6.37
C GLU A 50 -6.81 1.28 6.40
N SER A 51 -7.51 0.61 5.48
CA SER A 51 -7.50 -0.85 5.38
C SER A 51 -6.27 -1.40 4.65
N VAL A 52 -5.45 -0.52 4.06
CA VAL A 52 -4.27 -0.92 3.28
C VAL A 52 -3.01 -0.22 3.78
N GLU A 53 -2.22 -0.95 4.55
CA GLU A 53 -0.88 -0.53 4.95
C GLU A 53 0.12 -0.94 3.89
N LEU A 54 0.98 -0.01 3.45
CA LEU A 54 2.04 -0.30 2.49
C LEU A 54 3.37 0.15 3.07
N THR A 55 4.33 -0.76 3.03
CA THR A 55 5.72 -0.52 3.45
C THR A 55 6.65 -1.03 2.35
N THR A 56 7.85 -0.48 2.27
CA THR A 56 8.92 -1.05 1.46
C THR A 56 9.88 -1.82 2.36
N ASN A 57 10.51 -2.87 1.84
CA ASN A 57 11.57 -3.54 2.57
C ASN A 57 12.75 -2.57 2.75
N PRO A 58 13.12 -2.20 4.00
CA PRO A 58 14.12 -1.17 4.25
C PRO A 58 15.52 -1.54 3.74
N ALA A 59 15.75 -2.83 3.42
CA ALA A 59 17.01 -3.31 2.86
C ALA A 59 17.19 -3.00 1.36
N ASP A 60 16.12 -2.69 0.62
CA ASP A 60 16.16 -2.71 -0.85
C ASP A 60 16.63 -1.39 -1.50
N GLY A 61 16.76 -0.30 -0.74
CA GLY A 61 17.09 1.02 -1.28
C GLY A 61 16.10 1.52 -2.35
N ASP A 62 16.41 2.63 -3.02
CA ASP A 62 15.64 3.09 -4.19
C ASP A 62 16.21 2.45 -5.46
N GLY A 63 15.44 1.61 -6.18
CA GLY A 63 15.93 0.98 -7.41
C GLY A 63 15.06 -0.15 -8.00
N PRO A 64 15.52 -0.82 -9.07
CA PRO A 64 14.76 -1.84 -9.82
C PRO A 64 14.55 -3.18 -9.09
N ASN A 65 14.66 -3.22 -7.76
CA ASN A 65 14.44 -4.43 -6.95
C ASN A 65 13.70 -4.15 -5.63
N VAL A 66 13.06 -2.98 -5.49
CA VAL A 66 12.28 -2.67 -4.29
C VAL A 66 11.14 -3.67 -4.12
N GLU A 67 11.13 -4.35 -2.98
CA GLU A 67 10.01 -5.13 -2.50
C GLU A 67 9.03 -4.23 -1.74
N TYR A 68 7.78 -4.24 -2.18
CA TYR A 68 6.67 -3.57 -1.52
C TYR A 68 5.85 -4.60 -0.76
N ILE A 69 5.77 -4.44 0.54
CA ILE A 69 4.99 -5.28 1.44
C ILE A 69 3.68 -4.55 1.75
N VAL A 70 2.58 -5.10 1.29
CA VAL A 70 1.23 -4.59 1.50
C VAL A 70 0.50 -5.49 2.50
N LYS A 71 -0.13 -4.88 3.50
CA LYS A 71 -1.09 -5.55 4.37
C LYS A 71 -2.49 -5.03 4.08
N VAL A 72 -3.40 -5.93 3.77
CA VAL A 72 -4.81 -5.61 3.52
C VAL A 72 -5.65 -6.18 4.65
N THR A 73 -6.38 -5.32 5.34
CA THR A 73 -7.34 -5.72 6.38
C THR A 73 -8.72 -5.89 5.77
N VAL A 74 -9.24 -7.11 5.80
CA VAL A 74 -10.58 -7.47 5.35
C VAL A 74 -11.48 -7.65 6.57
N LYS A 75 -12.53 -6.83 6.64
CA LYS A 75 -13.60 -6.98 7.64
C LYS A 75 -14.82 -7.63 7.00
N SER A 76 -15.34 -8.66 7.63
CA SER A 76 -16.48 -9.44 7.15
C SER A 76 -17.37 -9.89 8.32
N GLN A 77 -18.49 -10.54 8.04
CA GLN A 77 -19.31 -11.19 9.05
C GLN A 77 -19.39 -12.69 8.78
N ASP A 78 -19.38 -13.49 9.84
CA ASP A 78 -19.65 -14.93 9.73
C ASP A 78 -21.16 -15.23 9.68
N GLN A 79 -21.51 -16.52 9.64
CA GLN A 79 -22.91 -16.97 9.58
C GLN A 79 -23.74 -16.57 10.80
N SER A 80 -23.10 -16.23 11.93
CA SER A 80 -23.76 -15.76 13.15
C SER A 80 -23.94 -14.23 13.18
N GLY A 81 -23.43 -13.52 12.16
CA GLY A 81 -23.38 -12.06 12.13
C GLY A 81 -22.24 -11.47 12.96
N SER A 82 -21.32 -12.30 13.46
CA SER A 82 -20.16 -11.82 14.23
C SER A 82 -19.11 -11.23 13.30
N GLU A 83 -18.50 -10.11 13.70
CA GLU A 83 -17.42 -9.50 12.93
C GLU A 83 -16.19 -10.40 12.91
N VAL A 84 -15.65 -10.62 11.72
CA VAL A 84 -14.40 -11.34 11.47
C VAL A 84 -13.46 -10.39 10.74
N VAL A 85 -12.31 -10.14 11.37
CA VAL A 85 -11.23 -9.32 10.80
C VAL A 85 -10.06 -10.22 10.43
N LYS A 86 -9.62 -10.16 9.18
CA LYS A 86 -8.44 -10.88 8.68
C LYS A 86 -7.47 -9.91 8.06
N VAL A 87 -6.18 -10.14 8.28
CA VAL A 87 -5.10 -9.37 7.66
C VAL A 87 -4.37 -10.28 6.69
N HIS A 88 -4.30 -9.85 5.44
CA HIS A 88 -3.61 -10.54 4.36
C HIS A 88 -2.35 -9.80 3.99
N LYS A 89 -1.28 -10.54 3.69
CA LYS A 89 0.02 -9.98 3.35
C LYS A 89 0.34 -10.28 1.89
N MET A 90 0.73 -9.25 1.16
CA MET A 90 1.05 -9.31 -0.26
C MET A 90 2.43 -8.70 -0.49
N HIS A 91 3.27 -9.36 -1.28
CA HIS A 91 4.57 -8.81 -1.64
C HIS A 91 4.65 -8.55 -3.14
N TYR A 92 4.98 -7.32 -3.49
CA TYR A 92 5.16 -6.90 -4.88
C TYR A 92 6.61 -6.58 -5.18
N LYS A 93 7.08 -6.97 -6.36
CA LYS A 93 8.37 -6.53 -6.89
C LYS A 93 8.18 -5.63 -8.09
N LYS A 94 8.97 -4.56 -8.14
CA LYS A 94 9.03 -3.69 -9.32
C LYS A 94 9.79 -4.39 -10.45
N LYS A 95 9.21 -4.45 -11.64
CA LYS A 95 9.87 -4.96 -12.84
C LYS A 95 10.75 -3.87 -13.45
N ALA A 96 12.00 -4.20 -13.75
CA ALA A 96 12.94 -3.27 -14.38
C ALA A 96 12.54 -2.90 -15.82
N ASP A 97 11.95 -3.84 -16.57
CA ASP A 97 11.73 -3.73 -18.02
C ASP A 97 10.24 -3.63 -18.39
N ALA A 98 9.40 -3.06 -17.53
CA ALA A 98 7.97 -2.93 -17.83
C ALA A 98 7.72 -1.84 -18.89
N GLU A 99 7.10 -2.22 -20.01
CA GLU A 99 6.72 -1.29 -21.09
C GLU A 99 5.50 -0.44 -20.71
N ALA A 100 4.64 -0.93 -19.81
CA ALA A 100 3.44 -0.24 -19.35
C ALA A 100 3.36 -0.19 -17.82
N ALA A 101 2.81 0.90 -17.28
CA ALA A 101 2.70 1.12 -15.83
C ALA A 101 1.90 0.01 -15.10
N LYS A 102 0.89 -0.57 -15.76
CA LYS A 102 0.10 -1.67 -15.20
C LYS A 102 0.92 -2.97 -14.99
N ASP A 103 2.01 -3.13 -15.73
CA ASP A 103 2.87 -4.31 -15.71
C ASP A 103 4.14 -4.07 -14.87
N GLN A 104 4.25 -2.88 -14.26
CA GLN A 104 5.41 -2.42 -13.51
C GLN A 104 5.61 -3.17 -12.19
N PHE A 105 4.57 -3.81 -11.66
CA PHE A 105 4.63 -4.53 -10.40
C PHE A 105 4.10 -5.95 -10.57
N GLU A 106 4.75 -6.89 -9.89
CA GLU A 106 4.37 -8.30 -9.89
C GLU A 106 4.12 -8.78 -8.48
N LEU A 107 2.97 -9.41 -8.25
CA LEU A 107 2.69 -10.11 -7.02
C LEU A 107 3.56 -11.37 -6.93
N THR A 108 4.43 -11.42 -5.94
CA THR A 108 5.38 -12.53 -5.72
C THR A 108 5.02 -13.42 -4.53
N PHE A 109 4.20 -12.92 -3.59
CA PHE A 109 3.76 -13.66 -2.42
C PHE A 109 2.38 -13.19 -1.95
N PHE A 110 1.54 -14.13 -1.48
CA PHE A 110 0.21 -13.89 -0.92
C PHE A 110 -0.07 -14.86 0.24
N GLU A 111 -0.50 -14.33 1.39
CA GLU A 111 -0.93 -15.05 2.60
C GLU A 111 -2.16 -14.39 3.23
#